data_AF-A0A7S2NH21-F1
#
_entry.id   AF-A0A7S2NH21-F1
#
_cell.length_a   1.000
_cell.length_b   1.000
_cell.length_c   1.000
_cell.angle_alpha   90.00
_cell.angle_beta   90.00
_cell.angle_gamma   90.00
#
_symmetry.space_group_name_H-M   'P 1'
#
loop_
_entity.id
_entity.type
_entity.pdbx_description
1 polymer ?
#
loop_
_entity_poly.entity_id
_entity_poly.type
_entity_poly.pdbx_seq_one_letter_code
_entity_poly.pdbx_strand_id
1 'polypeptide(L)'
;RSGARGIASRRQLAQTWAIISGVHATLVSGSRMTQRELWYRLKTTGLFSGPVQVNERIMDVCAAVSWRCGAPCPRESLGVIAAPRGSMTGCITLLMDGDAPQPLD
;
A
#
# COMPACT_ATOMS: atom_id res chain seq x y z
N ARG A 1 -33.31 5.50 -11.68
CA ARG A 1 -31.83 5.49 -11.90
C ARG A 1 -30.98 5.65 -10.61
N SER A 2 -31.57 5.75 -9.41
CA SER A 2 -30.82 5.98 -8.15
C SER A 2 -30.10 4.74 -7.59
N GLY A 3 -30.62 3.52 -7.83
CA GLY A 3 -30.08 2.28 -7.25
C GLY A 3 -28.67 1.90 -7.69
N ALA A 4 -28.31 2.15 -8.95
CA ALA A 4 -27.00 1.77 -9.50
C ALA A 4 -25.84 2.56 -8.86
N ARG A 5 -26.05 3.86 -8.55
CA ARG A 5 -25.04 4.67 -7.85
C ARG A 5 -24.81 4.20 -6.42
N GLY A 6 -25.89 3.83 -5.72
CA GLY A 6 -25.80 3.30 -4.35
C GLY A 6 -25.13 1.94 -4.25
N ILE A 7 -25.22 1.09 -5.28
CA ILE A 7 -24.52 -0.21 -5.33
C ILE A 7 -23.04 -0.02 -5.68
N ALA A 8 -22.73 0.85 -6.65
CA ALA A 8 -21.35 1.19 -7.02
C ALA A 8 -20.58 1.80 -5.82
N SER A 9 -21.21 2.71 -5.07
CA SER A 9 -20.66 3.30 -3.85
C SER A 9 -20.39 2.26 -2.77
N ARG A 10 -21.31 1.31 -2.53
CA ARG A 10 -21.11 0.23 -1.55
C ARG A 10 -19.97 -0.70 -1.92
N ARG A 11 -19.83 -1.05 -3.20
CA ARG A 11 -18.72 -1.88 -3.68
C ARG A 11 -17.38 -1.16 -3.51
N GLN A 12 -17.30 0.12 -3.84
CA GLN A 12 -16.10 0.92 -3.64
C GLN A 12 -15.71 0.99 -2.16
N LEU A 13 -16.68 1.23 -1.26
CA LEU A 13 -16.41 1.23 0.18
C LEU A 13 -15.87 -0.12 0.65
N ALA A 14 -16.49 -1.23 0.23
CA ALA A 14 -16.03 -2.58 0.57
C ALA A 14 -14.61 -2.85 0.05
N GLN A 15 -14.30 -2.41 -1.18
CA GLN A 15 -12.96 -2.50 -1.74
C GLN A 15 -11.94 -1.71 -0.91
N THR A 16 -12.23 -0.44 -0.58
CA THR A 16 -11.35 0.38 0.25
C THR A 16 -11.10 -0.26 1.61
N TRP A 17 -12.13 -0.81 2.24
CA TRP A 17 -12.01 -1.48 3.54
C TRP A 17 -11.18 -2.76 3.49
N ALA A 18 -11.30 -3.53 2.40
CA ALA A 18 -10.46 -4.70 2.16
C ALA A 18 -8.98 -4.33 2.00
N ILE A 19 -8.68 -3.22 1.30
CA ILE A 19 -7.29 -2.72 1.17
C ILE A 19 -6.75 -2.28 2.52
N ILE A 20 -7.51 -1.47 3.28
CA ILE A 20 -7.10 -1.00 4.61
C ILE A 20 -6.80 -2.19 5.53
N SER A 21 -7.66 -3.21 5.52
CA SER A 21 -7.47 -4.41 6.33
C SER A 21 -6.20 -5.18 5.93
N GLY A 22 -5.95 -5.35 4.63
CA GLY A 22 -4.76 -6.05 4.13
C GLY A 22 -3.45 -5.31 4.42
N VAL A 23 -3.47 -3.98 4.25
CA VAL A 23 -2.35 -3.09 4.59
C VAL A 23 -2.08 -3.10 6.10
N HIS A 24 -3.12 -2.95 6.92
CA HIS A 24 -3.00 -2.98 8.37
C HIS A 24 -2.38 -4.29 8.86
N ALA A 25 -2.86 -5.44 8.38
CA ALA A 25 -2.30 -6.75 8.74
C ALA A 25 -0.80 -6.87 8.40
N THR A 26 -0.35 -6.20 7.34
CA THR A 26 1.03 -6.25 6.85
C THR A 26 1.95 -5.32 7.62
N LEU A 27 1.44 -4.15 8.00
CA LEU A 27 2.12 -3.24 8.92
C LEU A 27 2.28 -3.88 10.30
N VAL A 28 1.23 -4.52 10.83
CA VAL A 28 1.27 -5.22 12.12
C VAL A 28 2.26 -6.39 12.08
N SER A 29 2.39 -7.10 10.96
CA SER A 29 3.36 -8.19 10.82
C SER A 29 4.79 -7.71 10.54
N GLY A 30 5.04 -6.40 10.46
CA GLY A 30 6.34 -5.83 10.08
C GLY A 30 6.81 -6.25 8.68
N SER A 31 5.91 -6.76 7.85
CA SER A 31 6.24 -7.28 6.52
C SER A 31 6.03 -6.22 5.45
N ARG A 32 6.56 -6.48 4.26
CA ARG A 32 6.26 -5.69 3.05
C ARG A 32 5.61 -6.60 2.03
N MET A 33 4.71 -6.04 1.22
CA MET A 33 4.06 -6.79 0.15
C MET A 33 4.13 -6.03 -1.16
N THR A 34 4.09 -6.77 -2.27
CA THR A 34 3.89 -6.16 -3.57
C THR A 34 2.41 -5.90 -3.85
N GLN A 35 2.10 -4.94 -4.72
CA GLN A 35 0.73 -4.71 -5.20
C GLN A 35 0.10 -5.98 -5.79
N ARG A 36 0.89 -6.82 -6.49
CA ARG A 36 0.41 -8.07 -7.08
C ARG A 36 0.07 -9.11 -6.01
N GLU A 37 0.86 -9.21 -4.94
CA GLU A 37 0.53 -10.09 -3.81
C GLU A 37 -0.78 -9.69 -3.16
N LEU A 38 -1.02 -8.38 -2.95
CA LEU A 38 -2.28 -7.89 -2.42
C LEU A 38 -3.46 -8.31 -3.30
N TRP A 39 -3.31 -8.14 -4.61
CA TRP A 39 -4.31 -8.59 -5.58
C TRP A 39 -4.59 -10.09 -5.47
N TYR A 40 -3.56 -10.93 -5.39
CA TYR A 40 -3.76 -12.39 -5.27
C TYR A 40 -4.47 -12.78 -3.96
N ARG A 41 -4.14 -12.12 -2.84
CA ARG A 41 -4.82 -12.34 -1.56
C ARG A 41 -6.31 -11.96 -1.63
N LEU A 42 -6.64 -10.88 -2.34
CA LEU A 42 -8.01 -10.37 -2.44
C LEU A 42 -8.80 -11.00 -3.59
N LYS A 43 -8.16 -11.72 -4.51
CA LYS A 43 -8.80 -12.31 -5.69
C LYS A 43 -9.98 -13.22 -5.32
N THR A 44 -9.87 -13.98 -4.24
CA THR A 44 -10.89 -14.93 -3.77
C THR A 44 -12.16 -14.24 -3.28
N THR A 45 -12.09 -12.94 -2.93
CA THR A 45 -13.25 -12.18 -2.44
C THR A 45 -14.23 -11.77 -3.54
N GLY A 46 -13.83 -11.82 -4.82
CA GLY A 46 -14.64 -11.33 -5.94
C GLY A 46 -14.92 -9.81 -5.94
N LEU A 47 -14.33 -9.06 -5.00
CA LEU A 47 -14.50 -7.61 -4.88
C LEU A 47 -13.78 -6.85 -5.99
N PHE A 48 -12.69 -7.40 -6.51
CA PHE A 48 -11.82 -6.73 -7.46
C PHE A 48 -11.83 -7.47 -8.81
N SER A 49 -11.98 -6.72 -9.90
CA SER A 49 -12.00 -7.28 -11.26
C SER A 49 -10.60 -7.43 -11.86
N GLY A 50 -9.61 -6.78 -11.27
CA GLY A 50 -8.22 -6.85 -11.74
C GLY A 50 -7.24 -6.06 -10.87
N PRO A 51 -5.93 -6.23 -11.11
CA PRO A 51 -4.87 -5.61 -10.32
C PRO A 51 -4.83 -4.07 -10.44
N VAL A 52 -5.35 -3.51 -11.53
CA VAL A 52 -5.45 -2.05 -11.73
C VAL A 52 -6.40 -1.43 -10.70
N GLN A 53 -7.55 -2.06 -10.47
CA GLN A 53 -8.53 -1.59 -9.49
C GLN A 53 -7.98 -1.64 -8.06
N VAL A 54 -7.13 -2.62 -7.75
CA VAL A 54 -6.39 -2.67 -6.48
C VAL A 54 -5.47 -1.45 -6.35
N ASN A 55 -4.75 -1.08 -7.41
CA ASN A 55 -3.90 0.11 -7.40
C ASN A 55 -4.68 1.39 -7.10
N GLU A 56 -5.79 1.59 -7.80
CA GLU A 56 -6.66 2.76 -7.60
C GLU A 56 -7.11 2.85 -6.14
N ARG A 57 -7.52 1.73 -5.55
CA ARG A 57 -7.98 1.70 -4.16
C ARG A 57 -6.84 1.86 -3.15
N ILE A 58 -5.62 1.40 -3.45
CA ILE A 58 -4.43 1.74 -2.65
C ILE A 58 -4.21 3.26 -2.67
N MET A 59 -4.27 3.91 -3.84
CA MET A 59 -4.08 5.36 -3.94
C MET A 59 -5.17 6.14 -3.18
N ASP A 60 -6.42 5.68 -3.21
CA ASP A 60 -7.50 6.26 -2.40
C ASP A 60 -7.21 6.15 -0.90
N VAL A 61 -6.70 5.00 -0.46
CA VAL A 61 -6.31 4.79 0.95
C VAL A 61 -5.13 5.68 1.33
N CYS A 62 -4.11 5.79 0.48
CA CYS A 62 -3.00 6.73 0.68
C CYS A 62 -3.51 8.17 0.84
N ALA A 63 -4.42 8.61 -0.02
CA ALA A 63 -5.02 9.94 0.05
C ALA A 63 -5.83 10.13 1.34
N ALA A 64 -6.64 9.14 1.74
CA ALA A 64 -7.43 9.20 2.96
C ALA A 64 -6.57 9.27 4.22
N VAL A 65 -5.51 8.46 4.30
CA VAL A 65 -4.55 8.48 5.42
C VAL A 65 -3.77 9.78 5.43
N SER A 66 -3.29 10.24 4.26
CA SER A 66 -2.58 11.51 4.12
C SER A 66 -3.41 12.69 4.63
N TRP A 67 -4.68 12.75 4.22
CA TRP A 67 -5.62 13.76 4.69
C TRP A 67 -5.88 13.66 6.20
N ARG A 68 -6.08 12.44 6.72
CA ARG A 68 -6.39 12.22 8.14
C ARG A 68 -5.22 12.53 9.09
N CYS A 69 -3.99 12.29 8.65
CA CYS A 69 -2.78 12.47 9.44
C CYS A 69 -2.09 13.82 9.19
N GLY A 70 -2.49 14.57 8.16
CA GLY A 70 -1.86 15.84 7.80
C GLY A 70 -0.42 15.69 7.28
N ALA A 71 -0.03 14.49 6.83
CA ALA A 71 1.32 14.18 6.38
C ALA A 71 1.27 13.29 5.13
N PRO A 72 2.20 13.44 4.17
CA PRO A 72 2.25 12.59 2.98
C PRO A 72 2.32 11.11 3.34
N CYS A 73 1.39 10.33 2.82
CA CYS A 73 1.36 8.87 2.98
C CYS A 73 1.60 8.19 1.63
N PRO A 74 2.86 7.99 1.22
CA PRO A 74 3.16 7.19 0.03
C PRO A 74 2.84 5.71 0.30
N ARG A 75 2.61 4.93 -0.77
CA ARG A 75 2.23 3.50 -0.65
C ARG A 75 3.29 2.67 0.08
N GLU A 76 4.55 3.10 0.02
CA GLU A 76 5.68 2.47 0.70
C GLU A 76 5.52 2.57 2.23
N SER A 77 4.95 3.68 2.73
CA SER A 77 4.60 3.85 4.15
C SER A 77 3.46 2.94 4.59
N LEU A 78 2.66 2.42 3.66
CA LEU A 78 1.65 1.40 3.90
C LEU A 78 2.20 -0.04 3.76
N GLY A 79 3.52 -0.20 3.64
CA GLY A 79 4.15 -1.50 3.44
C GLY A 79 3.91 -2.09 2.04
N VAL A 80 3.39 -1.30 1.09
CA VAL A 80 3.19 -1.70 -0.30
C VAL A 80 4.38 -1.23 -1.13
N ILE A 81 5.20 -2.18 -1.57
CA ILE A 81 6.40 -1.90 -2.36
C ILE A 81 6.19 -2.21 -3.84
N ALA A 82 6.92 -1.48 -4.69
CA ALA A 82 7.12 -1.90 -6.07
C ALA A 82 7.97 -3.18 -6.10
N ALA A 83 7.77 -4.02 -7.13
CA ALA A 83 8.69 -5.12 -7.38
C ALA A 83 10.12 -4.54 -7.54
N PRO A 84 11.14 -5.14 -6.92
CA PRO A 84 12.51 -4.61 -6.97
C PRO A 84 12.97 -4.55 -8.43
N ARG A 85 13.23 -3.34 -8.90
CA ARG A 85 13.74 -3.06 -10.25
C ARG A 85 14.72 -1.91 -10.14
N GLY A 86 15.96 -2.17 -10.50
CA GLY A 86 17.02 -1.17 -10.48
C GLY A 86 18.38 -1.81 -10.31
N SER A 87 19.38 -1.26 -10.99
CA SER A 87 20.79 -1.52 -10.72
C SER A 87 21.39 -0.20 -10.27
N MET A 88 22.20 -0.23 -9.21
CA MET A 88 22.92 0.94 -8.72
C MET A 88 24.41 0.58 -8.72
N THR A 89 25.24 1.40 -9.35
CA THR A 89 26.68 1.16 -9.49
C THR A 89 27.44 2.43 -9.10
N GLY A 90 28.58 2.29 -8.41
CA GLY A 90 29.41 3.39 -7.94
C GLY A 90 29.87 3.20 -6.48
N CYS A 91 30.64 4.14 -5.95
CA CYS A 91 31.03 4.15 -4.54
C CYS A 91 29.88 4.70 -3.70
N ILE A 92 28.99 3.83 -3.24
CA ILE A 92 27.78 4.20 -2.48
C ILE A 92 27.77 3.41 -1.18
N THR A 93 27.61 4.12 -0.07
CA THR A 93 27.41 3.51 1.26
C THR A 93 25.94 3.62 1.62
N LEU A 94 25.29 2.47 1.83
CA LEU A 94 23.90 2.42 2.30
C LEU A 94 23.90 2.34 3.82
N LEU A 95 23.38 3.37 4.47
CA LEU A 95 23.05 3.33 5.89
C LEU A 95 21.63 2.81 6.01
N MET A 96 21.47 1.60 6.54
CA MET A 96 20.16 1.10 6.96
C MET A 96 19.83 1.76 8.31
N ASP A 97 18.56 2.13 8.53
CA ASP A 97 18.11 2.70 9.80
C ASP A 97 18.52 1.77 10.95
N GLY A 98 19.45 2.23 11.79
CA GLY A 98 20.07 1.45 12.88
C GLY A 98 21.61 1.47 12.89
N ASP A 99 22.24 1.85 11.77
CA ASP A 99 23.71 1.78 11.61
C ASP A 99 24.37 3.18 11.64
N ALA A 100 23.81 4.09 12.44
CA ALA A 100 24.41 5.42 12.62
C ALA A 100 25.84 5.25 13.15
N PRO A 101 26.87 5.78 12.46
CA PRO A 101 28.22 5.71 12.96
C PRO A 101 28.26 6.44 14.31
N GLN A 102 28.57 5.70 15.37
CA GLN A 102 28.83 6.32 16.67
C GLN A 102 30.02 7.27 16.49
N PRO A 103 29.93 8.52 16.97
CA PRO A 103 31.08 9.41 16.94
C PRO A 103 32.21 8.75 17.73
N LEU A 104 33.36 8.59 17.07
CA LEU A 104 34.61 8.22 17.74
C LEU A 104 35.03 9.44 18.58
N ASP A 105 34.97 9.30 19.90
CA ASP A 105 35.68 10.18 20.85
C ASP A 105 37.21 10.11 20.62
#